data_AF-A0A329XCU3-F1
#
_entry.id   AF-A0A329XCU3-F1
#
_cell.length_a   1.000
_cell.length_b   1.000
_cell.length_c   1.000
_cell.angle_alpha   90.00
_cell.angle_beta   90.00
_cell.angle_gamma   90.00
#
_symmetry.space_group_name_H-M   'P 1'
#
loop_
_entity.id
_entity.type
_entity.pdbx_description
1 polymer ?
#
loop_
_entity_poly.entity_id
_entity_poly.type
_entity_poly.pdbx_seq_one_letter_code
_entity_poly.pdbx_strand_id
1 'polypeptide(L)'
;MFEFENLAALKNSSSRKQKQVRDEGELKIAGREYHIDVDLQKVLRTDPKKNHFARFFEGVNKLFLHGSSASRAKEATKTLFSTEEAQQQRLQSTNSVNHARMLFKDNSLQTPEQVLERLRTVDIHKTTKVASDEHSLLLQRAMSESLQNTETGKKLQDLMGCQATAQLTNKLVAPEQSFVNFEQLRKQPSAANAIANLEPVLMMEEKNLLAAQRHQEAIKGKDLSQGIYAETLPETFYNPSKLTDNVDRAAAWILKASTSGGNEWSNFTALLKEYTHNGKDLADSQVLKELHHRLVPNIERDYRGPAISGGSLPSSIGGAAMLERHLETLDKEDPQIGKQLFAAVVGFHGFTDGNGRMGRLLYALTELRANRFSPLSVKTENALHGIH
;
A
#
# COMPACT_ATOMS: atom_id res chain seq x y z
N MET A 1 -20.94 13.30 39.72
CA MET A 1 -20.23 14.46 40.32
C MET A 1 -19.25 14.01 41.40
N PHE A 2 -17.95 14.01 41.10
CA PHE A 2 -16.88 13.70 42.06
C PHE A 2 -15.96 14.91 42.23
N GLU A 3 -15.75 15.34 43.47
CA GLU A 3 -14.77 16.36 43.82
C GLU A 3 -13.52 15.66 44.39
N PHE A 4 -12.35 16.01 43.84
CA PHE A 4 -11.08 15.56 44.39
C PHE A 4 -10.41 16.73 45.11
N GLU A 5 -10.05 16.54 46.38
CA GLU A 5 -9.39 17.55 47.21
C GLU A 5 -8.07 18.03 46.58
N ASN A 6 -7.37 17.14 45.87
CA ASN A 6 -6.14 17.45 45.16
C ASN A 6 -5.82 16.42 44.06
N LEU A 7 -4.78 16.70 43.27
CA LEU A 7 -4.27 15.84 42.19
C LEU A 7 -3.81 14.45 42.66
N ALA A 8 -3.34 14.32 43.91
CA ALA A 8 -2.93 13.02 44.46
C ALA A 8 -4.16 12.12 44.74
N ALA A 9 -5.28 12.71 45.17
CA ALA A 9 -6.53 11.99 45.38
C ALA A 9 -7.12 11.43 44.07
N LEU A 10 -6.97 12.13 42.94
CA LEU A 10 -7.36 11.62 41.62
C LEU A 10 -6.46 10.44 41.19
N LYS A 11 -5.14 10.58 41.33
CA LYS A 11 -4.17 9.51 40.98
C LYS A 11 -4.36 8.24 41.79
N ASN A 12 -4.78 8.36 43.05
CA ASN A 12 -4.99 7.23 43.97
C ASN A 12 -6.46 6.73 43.98
N SER A 13 -7.32 7.26 43.10
CA SER A 13 -8.72 6.85 43.04
C SER A 13 -8.91 5.53 42.28
N SER A 14 -9.92 4.75 42.67
CA SER A 14 -10.27 3.49 42.01
C SER A 14 -10.50 3.66 40.50
N SER A 15 -10.13 2.67 39.69
CA SER A 15 -10.34 2.65 38.23
C SER A 15 -11.77 2.99 37.80
N ARG A 16 -12.77 2.58 38.58
CA ARG A 16 -14.20 2.92 38.38
C ARG A 16 -14.49 4.42 38.48
N LYS A 17 -13.92 5.11 39.48
CA LYS A 17 -14.07 6.58 39.64
C LYS A 17 -13.34 7.35 38.54
N GLN A 18 -12.16 6.89 38.14
CA GLN A 18 -11.43 7.47 37.02
C GLN A 18 -12.18 7.31 35.69
N LYS A 19 -12.89 6.19 35.49
CA LYS A 19 -13.74 5.94 34.33
C LYS A 19 -14.96 6.87 34.32
N GLN A 20 -15.61 7.06 35.47
CA GLN A 20 -16.80 7.89 35.59
C GLN A 20 -16.54 9.38 35.32
N VAL A 21 -15.37 9.92 35.71
CA VAL A 21 -14.93 11.28 35.34
C VAL A 21 -14.73 11.44 33.83
N ARG A 22 -14.30 10.37 33.14
CA ARG A 22 -14.16 10.37 31.66
C ARG A 22 -15.51 10.34 30.96
N ASP A 23 -16.48 9.64 31.54
CA ASP A 23 -17.83 9.48 30.98
C ASP A 23 -18.68 10.75 31.20
N GLU A 24 -18.47 11.48 32.31
CA GLU A 24 -19.22 12.71 32.66
C GLU A 24 -18.61 14.00 32.08
N GLY A 25 -17.30 14.05 31.80
CA GLY A 25 -16.65 15.20 31.12
C GLY A 25 -16.35 16.42 32.01
N GLU A 26 -16.63 16.36 33.31
CA GLU A 26 -16.41 17.44 34.28
C GLU A 26 -15.36 17.08 35.33
N LEU A 27 -14.44 18.00 35.63
CA LEU A 27 -13.37 17.82 36.63
C LEU A 27 -13.34 18.97 37.64
N LYS A 28 -13.58 18.68 38.92
CA LYS A 28 -13.40 19.63 40.04
C LYS A 28 -12.15 19.29 40.85
N ILE A 29 -11.22 20.25 40.97
CA ILE A 29 -10.00 20.11 41.77
C ILE A 29 -9.90 21.31 42.72
N ALA A 30 -9.86 21.05 44.03
CA ALA A 30 -9.64 22.04 45.09
C ALA A 30 -10.57 23.28 44.97
N GLY A 31 -11.88 23.06 44.88
CA GLY A 31 -12.88 24.12 44.80
C GLY A 31 -12.91 24.91 43.48
N ARG A 32 -12.16 24.48 42.45
CA ARG A 32 -12.23 25.04 41.10
C ARG A 32 -12.91 24.06 40.15
N GLU A 33 -13.98 24.54 39.53
CA GLU A 33 -14.72 23.85 38.48
C GLU A 33 -14.03 24.05 37.15
N TYR A 34 -13.47 22.97 36.59
CA TYR A 34 -13.03 22.94 35.21
C TYR A 34 -14.19 22.37 34.40
N HIS A 35 -15.08 23.26 33.96
CA HIS A 35 -15.95 22.96 32.84
C HIS A 35 -15.07 22.92 31.58
N ILE A 36 -15.08 21.80 30.87
CA ILE A 36 -14.71 21.82 29.44
C ILE A 36 -15.92 22.41 28.72
N ASP A 37 -16.08 23.73 28.87
CA ASP A 37 -17.09 24.48 28.17
C ASP A 37 -16.56 24.77 26.76
N VAL A 38 -17.20 24.14 25.79
CA VAL A 38 -16.80 24.14 24.37
C VAL A 38 -17.15 25.49 23.70
N ASP A 39 -17.87 26.38 24.38
CA ASP A 39 -18.64 27.41 23.69
C ASP A 39 -18.11 28.86 23.74
N LEU A 40 -16.96 29.14 24.35
CA LEU A 40 -16.44 30.53 24.35
C LEU A 40 -14.96 30.66 23.99
N GLN A 41 -14.61 30.29 22.74
CA GLN A 41 -14.38 31.27 21.65
C GLN A 41 -13.73 30.63 20.40
N LYS A 42 -14.61 30.28 19.45
CA LYS A 42 -14.46 30.10 17.98
C LYS A 42 -13.49 29.03 17.43
N VAL A 43 -14.03 27.83 17.23
CA VAL A 43 -13.78 27.00 16.03
C VAL A 43 -15.14 26.45 15.54
N LEU A 44 -15.37 26.53 14.23
CA LEU A 44 -16.63 26.24 13.53
C LEU A 44 -17.09 24.76 13.65
N ARG A 45 -18.42 24.58 13.61
CA ARG A 45 -19.18 23.31 13.65
C ARG A 45 -18.54 22.17 12.85
N THR A 46 -18.48 20.98 13.45
CA THR A 46 -18.56 19.70 12.71
C THR A 46 -19.45 18.70 13.47
N ASP A 47 -20.05 17.76 12.71
CA ASP A 47 -21.20 16.93 13.08
C ASP A 47 -21.11 16.15 14.42
N PRO A 48 -22.26 15.88 15.07
CA PRO A 48 -22.30 15.27 16.39
C PRO A 48 -21.87 13.79 16.34
N LYS A 49 -20.62 13.50 16.69
CA LYS A 49 -20.20 12.12 17.00
C LYS A 49 -20.82 11.68 18.33
N LYS A 50 -21.43 10.49 18.37
CA LYS A 50 -22.17 9.92 19.53
C LYS A 50 -21.29 9.53 20.75
N ASN A 51 -19.97 9.58 20.64
CA ASN A 51 -19.05 9.06 21.66
C ASN A 51 -18.49 10.20 22.54
N HIS A 52 -18.96 10.28 23.78
CA HIS A 52 -18.51 11.25 24.79
C HIS A 52 -17.00 11.21 25.06
N PHE A 53 -16.40 10.01 24.98
CA PHE A 53 -14.96 9.81 25.18
C PHE A 53 -14.12 10.50 24.10
N ALA A 54 -14.53 10.41 22.83
CA ALA A 54 -13.85 11.07 21.72
C ALA A 54 -13.90 12.60 21.86
N ARG A 55 -15.03 13.15 22.32
CA ARG A 55 -15.19 14.58 22.60
C ARG A 55 -14.29 15.05 23.75
N PHE A 56 -14.22 14.28 24.83
CA PHE A 56 -13.31 14.56 25.95
C PHE A 56 -11.84 14.56 25.49
N PHE A 57 -11.44 13.57 24.68
CA PHE A 57 -10.09 13.52 24.12
C PHE A 57 -9.79 14.70 23.21
N GLU A 58 -10.75 15.11 22.37
CA GLU A 58 -10.61 16.30 21.52
C GLU A 58 -10.46 17.58 22.35
N GLY A 59 -11.30 17.77 23.37
CA GLY A 59 -11.26 18.93 24.26
C GLY A 59 -9.96 19.03 25.04
N VAL A 60 -9.49 17.90 25.59
CA VAL A 60 -8.20 17.88 26.29
C VAL A 60 -7.04 18.04 25.32
N ASN A 61 -7.11 17.47 24.11
CA ASN A 61 -6.10 17.69 23.08
C ASN A 61 -6.02 19.18 22.70
N LYS A 62 -7.16 19.86 22.47
CA LYS A 62 -7.21 21.32 22.24
C LYS A 62 -6.58 22.10 23.40
N LEU A 63 -6.82 21.70 24.65
CA LEU A 63 -6.20 22.29 25.83
C LEU A 63 -4.66 22.11 25.83
N PHE A 64 -4.14 20.97 25.36
CA PHE A 64 -2.70 20.75 25.20
C PHE A 64 -2.10 21.55 24.04
N LEU A 65 -2.82 21.64 22.92
CA LEU A 65 -2.35 22.28 21.69
C LEU A 65 -2.39 23.82 21.76
N HIS A 66 -3.38 24.38 22.46
CA HIS A 66 -3.67 25.82 22.48
C HIS A 66 -3.73 26.45 23.88
N GLY A 67 -3.61 25.65 24.95
CA GLY A 67 -3.65 26.15 26.32
C GLY A 67 -2.30 26.68 26.83
N SER A 68 -2.37 27.52 27.87
CA SER A 68 -1.19 28.05 28.58
C SER A 68 -0.34 26.92 29.20
N SER A 69 0.98 27.01 29.05
CA SER A 69 1.97 26.08 29.61
C SER A 69 1.95 25.98 31.15
N ALA A 70 1.31 26.95 31.82
CA ALA A 70 1.13 26.99 33.28
C ALA A 70 -0.12 26.24 33.79
N SER A 71 -0.87 25.58 32.92
CA SER A 71 -2.12 24.91 33.30
C SER A 71 -1.89 23.64 34.12
N ARG A 72 -2.41 23.62 35.37
CA ARG A 72 -2.49 22.43 36.26
C ARG A 72 -3.23 21.23 35.64
N ALA A 73 -4.04 21.47 34.60
CA ALA A 73 -4.72 20.42 33.85
C ALA A 73 -3.74 19.53 33.06
N LYS A 74 -2.55 20.04 32.71
CA LYS A 74 -1.48 19.31 32.00
C LYS A 74 -1.01 18.07 32.79
N GLU A 75 -0.92 18.20 34.11
CA GLU A 75 -0.47 17.14 35.01
C GLU A 75 -1.63 16.19 35.40
N ALA A 76 -2.86 16.71 35.51
CA ALA A 76 -4.08 15.93 35.79
C ALA A 76 -4.45 14.96 34.66
N THR A 77 -4.27 15.41 33.42
CA THR A 77 -4.61 14.65 32.21
C THR A 77 -3.47 13.72 31.78
N LYS A 78 -2.31 13.76 32.46
CA LYS A 78 -1.18 12.86 32.18
C LYS A 78 -1.53 11.39 32.35
N THR A 79 -2.21 11.07 33.44
CA THR A 79 -2.72 9.72 33.75
C THR A 79 -3.83 9.27 32.80
N LEU A 80 -4.66 10.19 32.31
CA LEU A 80 -5.78 9.88 31.41
C LEU A 80 -5.32 9.53 29.99
N PHE A 81 -4.20 10.11 29.54
CA PHE A 81 -3.63 9.87 28.21
C PHE A 81 -2.79 8.60 28.11
N SER A 82 -2.43 7.98 29.23
CA SER A 82 -1.64 6.74 29.27
C SER A 82 -2.52 5.47 29.32
N THR A 83 -3.80 5.57 29.00
CA THR A 83 -4.76 4.46 29.06
C THR A 83 -4.95 3.81 27.69
N GLU A 84 -5.44 2.56 27.67
CA GLU A 84 -5.71 1.83 26.42
C GLU A 84 -6.74 2.57 25.55
N GLU A 85 -7.79 3.15 26.15
CA GLU A 85 -8.79 3.88 25.38
C GLU A 85 -8.20 5.18 24.77
N ALA A 86 -7.29 5.84 25.48
CA ALA A 86 -6.55 7.00 24.96
C ALA A 86 -5.67 6.64 23.77
N GLN A 87 -5.00 5.49 23.84
CA GLN A 87 -4.23 4.95 22.72
C GLN A 87 -5.16 4.68 21.53
N GLN A 88 -6.30 4.01 21.73
CA GLN A 88 -7.26 3.74 20.66
C GLN A 88 -7.72 5.03 19.94
N GLN A 89 -7.92 6.13 20.68
CA GLN A 89 -8.22 7.43 20.06
C GLN A 89 -7.04 8.00 19.27
N ARG A 90 -5.81 7.92 19.79
CA ARG A 90 -4.61 8.40 19.08
C ARG A 90 -4.35 7.60 17.81
N LEU A 91 -4.60 6.30 17.82
CA LEU A 91 -4.47 5.43 16.65
C LEU A 91 -5.42 5.81 15.51
N GLN A 92 -6.53 6.50 15.79
CA GLN A 92 -7.45 7.05 14.78
C GLN A 92 -6.93 8.33 14.09
N SER A 93 -5.77 8.85 14.49
CA SER A 93 -5.17 10.02 13.84
C SER A 93 -4.92 9.77 12.36
N THR A 94 -5.14 10.78 11.53
CA THR A 94 -5.00 10.70 10.06
C THR A 94 -3.55 10.69 9.56
N ASN A 95 -2.61 11.28 10.32
CA ASN A 95 -1.18 11.30 9.97
C ASN A 95 -0.29 11.15 11.22
N SER A 96 1.01 10.92 11.00
CA SER A 96 2.00 10.73 12.05
C SER A 96 2.17 11.97 12.93
N VAL A 97 2.09 13.17 12.36
CA VAL A 97 2.24 14.43 13.10
C VAL A 97 1.13 14.61 14.14
N ASN A 98 -0.13 14.44 13.75
CA ASN A 98 -1.27 14.53 14.66
C ASN A 98 -1.20 13.44 15.75
N HIS A 99 -0.82 12.22 15.38
CA HIS A 99 -0.60 11.14 16.34
C HIS A 99 0.50 11.52 17.35
N ALA A 100 1.65 11.99 16.87
CA ALA A 100 2.78 12.38 17.70
C ALA A 100 2.48 13.58 18.61
N ARG A 101 1.78 14.60 18.10
CA ARG A 101 1.32 15.75 18.90
C ARG A 101 0.50 15.29 20.09
N MET A 102 -0.43 14.35 19.88
CA MET A 102 -1.25 13.78 20.95
C MET A 102 -0.44 12.90 21.90
N LEU A 103 0.45 12.05 21.37
CA LEU A 103 1.25 11.10 22.16
C LEU A 103 2.28 11.82 23.03
N PHE A 104 3.06 12.73 22.44
CA PHE A 104 4.13 13.47 23.09
C PHE A 104 3.68 14.77 23.74
N LYS A 105 2.45 15.23 23.47
CA LYS A 105 1.88 16.49 23.98
C LYS A 105 2.73 17.69 23.57
N ASP A 106 3.12 17.68 22.30
CA ASP A 106 4.04 18.63 21.72
C ASP A 106 3.46 19.17 20.40
N ASN A 107 2.86 20.35 20.45
CA ASN A 107 2.28 21.02 19.28
C ASN A 107 3.35 21.62 18.34
N SER A 108 4.61 21.67 18.76
CA SER A 108 5.67 22.23 17.92
C SER A 108 6.01 21.33 16.73
N LEU A 109 5.73 20.02 16.82
CA LEU A 109 5.93 19.04 15.75
C LEU A 109 5.07 19.41 14.53
N GLN A 110 5.68 19.72 13.39
CA GLN A 110 5.03 20.09 12.13
C GLN A 110 5.20 19.03 11.04
N THR A 111 6.26 18.23 11.07
CA THR A 111 6.59 17.30 9.99
C THR A 111 6.88 15.88 10.48
N PRO A 112 6.72 14.84 9.63
CA PRO A 112 7.06 13.46 9.99
C PRO A 112 8.54 13.29 10.39
N GLU A 113 9.45 14.06 9.80
CA GLU A 113 10.88 14.03 10.13
C GLU A 113 11.13 14.51 11.58
N GLN A 114 10.40 15.54 12.02
CA GLN A 114 10.48 15.99 13.41
C GLN A 114 9.90 14.94 14.38
N VAL A 115 8.89 14.17 13.96
CA VAL A 115 8.36 13.04 14.72
C VAL A 115 9.42 11.94 14.85
N LEU A 116 10.13 11.60 13.78
CA LEU A 116 11.23 10.62 13.79
C LEU A 116 12.37 11.07 14.70
N GLU A 117 12.76 12.35 14.64
CA GLU A 117 13.80 12.89 15.52
C GLU A 117 13.37 12.81 16.98
N ARG A 118 12.10 13.08 17.28
CA ARG A 118 11.56 12.91 18.63
C ARG A 118 11.62 11.45 19.07
N LEU A 119 11.19 10.51 18.23
CA LEU A 119 11.20 9.07 18.49
C LEU A 119 12.59 8.51 18.76
N ARG A 120 13.63 9.05 18.10
CA ARG A 120 15.03 8.67 18.30
C ARG A 120 15.47 8.82 19.76
N THR A 121 14.94 9.84 20.44
CA THR A 121 15.27 10.17 21.84
C THR A 121 14.41 9.42 22.88
N VAL A 122 13.37 8.68 22.46
CA VAL A 122 12.48 7.96 23.38
C VAL A 122 13.18 6.72 23.92
N ASP A 123 13.21 6.56 25.24
CA ASP A 123 13.68 5.36 25.94
C ASP A 123 12.57 4.30 26.00
N ILE A 124 12.45 3.50 24.94
CA ILE A 124 11.43 2.45 24.81
C ILE A 124 11.62 1.32 25.84
N HIS A 125 12.79 1.17 26.46
CA HIS A 125 13.03 0.11 27.45
C HIS A 125 12.39 0.44 28.81
N LYS A 126 11.97 1.70 29.02
CA LYS A 126 11.26 2.16 30.21
C LYS A 126 9.76 2.30 30.00
N THR A 127 9.23 1.90 28.85
CA THR A 127 7.80 2.00 28.53
C THR A 127 7.08 0.67 28.72
N THR A 128 5.76 0.71 28.91
CA THR A 128 4.93 -0.49 28.90
C THR A 128 4.89 -1.09 27.50
N LYS A 129 4.59 -2.39 27.37
CA LYS A 129 4.42 -3.05 26.06
C LYS A 129 3.46 -2.30 25.15
N VAL A 130 2.30 -1.89 25.68
CA VAL A 130 1.28 -1.12 24.98
C VAL A 130 1.84 0.18 24.41
N ALA A 131 2.62 0.92 25.21
CA ALA A 131 3.28 2.13 24.74
C ALA A 131 4.37 1.83 23.72
N SER A 132 5.14 0.75 23.87
CA SER A 132 6.14 0.32 22.89
C SER A 132 5.51 -0.01 21.53
N ASP A 133 4.37 -0.69 21.51
CA ASP A 133 3.64 -1.02 20.29
C ASP A 133 3.12 0.24 19.59
N GLU A 134 2.57 1.21 20.35
CA GLU A 134 2.14 2.51 19.82
C GLU A 134 3.31 3.30 19.20
N HIS A 135 4.47 3.35 19.87
CA HIS A 135 5.66 4.00 19.33
C HIS A 135 6.14 3.31 18.05
N SER A 136 6.12 1.98 17.98
CA SER A 136 6.48 1.22 16.77
C SER A 136 5.56 1.56 15.58
N LEU A 137 4.26 1.67 15.82
CA LEU A 137 3.30 2.10 14.79
C LEU A 137 3.56 3.55 14.36
N LEU A 138 3.87 4.45 15.30
CA LEU A 138 4.21 5.84 14.98
C LEU A 138 5.50 5.93 14.16
N LEU A 139 6.51 5.12 14.48
CA LEU A 139 7.76 5.01 13.74
C LEU A 139 7.51 4.62 12.27
N GLN A 140 6.72 3.56 12.04
CA GLN A 140 6.38 3.10 10.70
C GLN A 140 5.66 4.20 9.91
N ARG A 141 4.62 4.80 10.50
CA ARG A 141 3.84 5.87 9.86
C ARG A 141 4.71 7.06 9.49
N ALA A 142 5.51 7.56 10.45
CA ALA A 142 6.36 8.72 10.22
C ALA A 142 7.43 8.42 9.16
N MET A 143 8.03 7.23 9.17
CA MET A 143 9.02 6.84 8.16
C MET A 143 8.39 6.71 6.76
N SER A 144 7.22 6.07 6.63
CA SER A 144 6.51 5.99 5.34
C SER A 144 6.12 7.38 4.82
N GLU A 145 5.58 8.25 5.68
CA GLU A 145 5.21 9.62 5.30
C GLU A 145 6.45 10.44 4.88
N SER A 146 7.57 10.32 5.61
CA SER A 146 8.84 10.95 5.23
C SER A 146 9.38 10.43 3.90
N LEU A 147 9.34 9.11 3.65
CA LEU A 147 9.77 8.52 2.38
C LEU A 147 8.95 9.03 1.20
N GLN A 148 7.64 9.18 1.38
CA GLN A 148 6.77 9.79 0.35
C GLN A 148 7.14 11.24 0.04
N ASN A 149 7.68 11.98 1.01
CA ASN A 149 8.06 13.39 0.86
C ASN A 149 9.45 13.61 0.22
N THR A 150 10.27 12.55 0.09
CA THR A 150 11.55 12.60 -0.64
C THR A 150 11.35 12.95 -2.11
N GLU A 151 12.44 13.32 -2.80
CA GLU A 151 12.37 13.61 -4.24
C GLU A 151 11.90 12.38 -5.03
N THR A 152 12.51 11.22 -4.78
CA THR A 152 12.11 9.97 -5.42
C THR A 152 10.71 9.53 -5.00
N GLY A 153 10.32 9.73 -3.74
CA GLY A 153 8.96 9.46 -3.26
C GLY A 153 7.90 10.23 -4.07
N LYS A 154 8.15 11.50 -4.39
CA LYS A 154 7.26 12.31 -5.23
C LYS A 154 7.23 11.83 -6.67
N LYS A 155 8.38 11.50 -7.27
CA LYS A 155 8.43 10.92 -8.63
C LYS A 155 7.63 9.62 -8.72
N LEU A 156 7.70 8.77 -7.69
CA LEU A 156 6.88 7.57 -7.60
C LEU A 156 5.38 7.88 -7.49
N GLN A 157 4.97 8.92 -6.75
CA GLN A 157 3.57 9.37 -6.75
C GLN A 157 3.10 9.78 -8.14
N ASP A 158 3.93 10.47 -8.92
CA ASP A 158 3.58 10.85 -10.29
C ASP A 158 3.44 9.62 -11.21
N LEU A 159 4.32 8.62 -11.05
CA LEU A 159 4.34 7.40 -11.85
C LEU A 159 3.19 6.44 -11.51
N MET A 160 3.02 6.06 -10.24
CA MET A 160 2.08 5.02 -9.82
C MET A 160 0.88 5.53 -8.99
N GLY A 161 0.83 6.83 -8.68
CA GLY A 161 -0.24 7.44 -7.89
C GLY A 161 0.00 7.36 -6.38
N CYS A 162 -0.58 8.32 -5.64
CA CYS A 162 -0.33 8.48 -4.20
C CYS A 162 -0.68 7.23 -3.38
N GLN A 163 -1.77 6.53 -3.73
CA GLN A 163 -2.21 5.34 -3.01
C GLN A 163 -1.20 4.19 -3.14
N ALA A 164 -0.68 3.93 -4.35
CA ALA A 164 0.31 2.89 -4.57
C ALA A 164 1.64 3.22 -3.89
N THR A 165 2.08 4.49 -3.93
CA THR A 165 3.28 4.94 -3.21
C THR A 165 3.15 4.79 -1.70
N ALA A 166 1.99 5.12 -1.14
CA ALA A 166 1.71 4.91 0.27
C ALA A 166 1.75 3.41 0.63
N GLN A 167 1.14 2.55 -0.19
CA GLN A 167 1.19 1.09 0.02
C GLN A 167 2.62 0.55 -0.06
N LEU A 168 3.41 0.98 -1.05
CA LEU A 168 4.81 0.56 -1.21
C LEU A 168 5.65 0.98 0.00
N THR A 169 5.62 2.26 0.36
CA THR A 169 6.42 2.77 1.48
C THR A 169 5.98 2.18 2.81
N ASN A 170 4.68 1.94 3.03
CA ASN A 170 4.19 1.22 4.21
C ASN A 170 4.74 -0.22 4.28
N LYS A 171 4.82 -0.93 3.16
CA LYS A 171 5.42 -2.27 3.12
C LYS A 171 6.91 -2.23 3.41
N LEU A 172 7.65 -1.27 2.84
CA LEU A 172 9.10 -1.13 3.09
C LEU A 172 9.44 -0.90 4.56
N VAL A 173 8.62 -0.13 5.28
CA VAL A 173 8.84 0.17 6.69
C VAL A 173 8.20 -0.84 7.64
N ALA A 174 7.52 -1.86 7.11
CA ALA A 174 6.84 -2.86 7.93
C ALA A 174 7.86 -3.73 8.70
N PRO A 175 7.53 -4.20 9.91
CA PRO A 175 8.45 -4.98 10.75
C PRO A 175 9.03 -6.20 10.05
N GLU A 176 8.23 -6.84 9.19
CA GLU A 176 8.60 -8.06 8.47
C GLU A 176 9.76 -7.83 7.49
N GLN A 177 9.95 -6.58 7.02
CA GLN A 177 11.04 -6.24 6.10
C GLN A 177 12.35 -5.86 6.80
N SER A 178 12.33 -5.67 8.12
CA SER A 178 13.52 -5.36 8.94
C SER A 178 14.35 -4.12 8.53
N PHE A 179 13.85 -3.27 7.63
CA PHE A 179 14.52 -2.03 7.20
C PHE A 179 14.42 -0.90 8.22
N VAL A 180 13.38 -0.92 9.07
CA VAL A 180 13.09 0.15 10.01
C VAL A 180 12.81 -0.43 11.39
N ASN A 181 13.63 -0.05 12.36
CA ASN A 181 13.37 -0.24 13.78
C ASN A 181 14.03 0.86 14.61
N PHE A 182 13.70 0.91 15.91
CA PHE A 182 14.24 1.91 16.82
C PHE A 182 15.76 1.87 16.96
N GLU A 183 16.37 0.69 16.93
CA GLU A 183 17.82 0.56 17.05
C GLU A 183 18.52 1.16 15.83
N GLN A 184 18.04 0.85 14.62
CA GLN A 184 18.53 1.43 13.38
C GLN A 184 18.37 2.94 13.37
N LEU A 185 17.19 3.47 13.75
CA LEU A 185 16.95 4.91 13.82
C LEU A 185 17.92 5.60 14.80
N ARG A 186 18.19 5.01 15.96
CA ARG A 186 19.11 5.58 16.97
C ARG A 186 20.57 5.56 16.55
N LYS A 187 20.98 4.56 15.77
CA LYS A 187 22.35 4.47 15.24
C LYS A 187 22.65 5.55 14.21
N GLN A 188 21.64 6.18 13.61
CA GLN A 188 21.83 7.26 12.65
C GLN A 188 22.12 8.60 13.34
N PRO A 189 22.95 9.47 12.73
CA PRO A 189 23.23 10.81 13.25
C PRO A 189 21.97 11.68 13.38
N SER A 190 21.00 11.50 12.48
CA SER A 190 19.73 12.24 12.44
C SER A 190 18.63 11.42 11.78
N ALA A 191 17.36 11.83 11.95
CA ALA A 191 16.23 11.28 11.20
C ALA A 191 16.41 11.42 9.67
N ALA A 192 16.99 12.52 9.20
CA ALA A 192 17.26 12.74 7.78
C ALA A 192 18.21 11.68 7.20
N ASN A 193 19.25 11.29 7.94
CA ASN A 193 20.15 10.21 7.54
C ASN A 193 19.44 8.85 7.50
N ALA A 194 18.53 8.58 8.44
CA ALA A 194 17.75 7.35 8.43
C ALA A 194 16.85 7.24 7.19
N ILE A 195 16.22 8.34 6.78
CA ILE A 195 15.41 8.41 5.55
C ILE A 195 16.31 8.23 4.32
N ALA A 196 17.43 8.95 4.25
CA ALA A 196 18.37 8.89 3.12
C ALA A 196 18.93 7.48 2.89
N ASN A 197 19.09 6.67 3.93
CA ASN A 197 19.56 5.28 3.79
C ASN A 197 18.54 4.35 3.09
N LEU A 198 17.26 4.72 3.06
CA LEU A 198 16.21 3.96 2.40
C LEU A 198 15.84 4.51 1.01
N GLU A 199 16.23 5.75 0.72
CA GLU A 199 15.99 6.38 -0.58
C GLU A 199 16.55 5.58 -1.77
N PRO A 200 17.74 4.94 -1.70
CA PRO A 200 18.24 4.07 -2.77
C PRO A 200 17.28 2.93 -3.14
N VAL A 201 16.49 2.42 -2.19
CA VAL A 201 15.48 1.38 -2.47
C VAL A 201 14.36 1.95 -3.35
N LEU A 202 13.92 3.18 -3.09
CA LEU A 202 12.92 3.87 -3.91
C LEU A 202 13.49 4.21 -5.28
N MET A 203 14.77 4.61 -5.36
CA MET A 203 15.43 4.95 -6.64
C MET A 203 15.52 3.74 -7.55
N MET A 204 15.78 2.56 -6.99
CA MET A 204 15.78 1.30 -7.74
C MET A 204 14.38 0.95 -8.26
N GLU A 205 13.34 1.15 -7.45
CA GLU A 205 11.96 0.97 -7.91
C GLU A 205 11.62 1.95 -9.04
N GLU A 206 11.93 3.24 -8.87
CA GLU A 206 11.69 4.27 -9.90
C GLU A 206 12.37 3.90 -11.22
N LYS A 207 13.65 3.51 -11.16
CA LYS A 207 14.43 3.08 -12.33
C LYS A 207 13.76 1.91 -13.05
N ASN A 208 13.33 0.88 -12.30
CA ASN A 208 12.73 -0.32 -12.86
C ASN A 208 11.35 -0.03 -13.47
N LEU A 209 10.52 0.77 -12.80
CA LEU A 209 9.21 1.19 -13.32
C LEU A 209 9.35 2.02 -14.61
N LEU A 210 10.30 2.96 -14.65
CA LEU A 210 10.57 3.78 -15.83
C LEU A 210 11.10 2.93 -16.99
N ALA A 211 11.95 1.94 -16.72
CA ALA A 211 12.44 1.02 -17.75
C ALA A 211 11.28 0.21 -18.36
N ALA A 212 10.44 -0.38 -17.51
CA ALA A 212 9.24 -1.10 -17.95
C ALA A 212 8.30 -0.19 -18.75
N GLN A 213 8.01 1.01 -18.25
CA GLN A 213 7.14 1.98 -18.93
C GLN A 213 7.66 2.34 -20.32
N ARG A 214 8.95 2.70 -20.44
CA ARG A 214 9.54 3.06 -21.73
C ARG A 214 9.42 1.93 -22.75
N HIS A 215 9.64 0.69 -22.33
CA HIS A 215 9.49 -0.46 -23.21
C HIS A 215 8.03 -0.64 -23.64
N GLN A 216 7.07 -0.63 -22.72
CA GLN A 216 5.67 -0.85 -23.07
C GLN A 216 5.07 0.29 -23.92
N GLU A 217 5.46 1.55 -23.68
CA GLU A 217 5.08 2.66 -24.54
C GLU A 217 5.68 2.53 -25.96
N ALA A 218 6.91 2.01 -26.08
CA ALA A 218 7.50 1.72 -27.38
C ALA A 218 6.79 0.59 -28.12
N ILE A 219 6.28 -0.43 -27.40
CA ILE A 219 5.49 -1.52 -27.98
C ILE A 219 4.17 -1.00 -28.55
N LYS A 220 3.48 -0.10 -27.84
CA LYS A 220 2.22 0.51 -28.31
C LYS A 220 2.39 1.29 -29.63
N GLY A 221 3.53 1.95 -29.83
CA GLY A 221 3.83 2.73 -31.03
C GLY A 221 4.38 1.93 -32.22
N LYS A 222 4.44 0.59 -32.14
CA LYS A 222 5.14 -0.26 -33.12
C LYS A 222 4.17 -1.13 -33.91
N ASP A 223 4.47 -1.35 -35.19
CA ASP A 223 3.80 -2.38 -35.97
C ASP A 223 4.23 -3.78 -35.49
N LEU A 224 3.35 -4.44 -34.73
CA LEU A 224 3.59 -5.76 -34.16
C LEU A 224 3.28 -6.90 -35.15
N SER A 225 2.84 -6.59 -36.38
CA SER A 225 2.52 -7.61 -37.40
C SER A 225 3.72 -8.07 -38.22
N GLN A 226 4.92 -7.56 -37.96
CA GLN A 226 6.12 -7.82 -38.76
C GLN A 226 7.35 -8.22 -37.92
N GLY A 227 8.36 -8.79 -38.60
CA GLY A 227 9.66 -9.14 -38.01
C GLY A 227 9.54 -10.09 -36.82
N ILE A 228 10.35 -9.85 -35.78
CA ILE A 228 10.37 -10.67 -34.55
C ILE A 228 9.00 -10.71 -33.83
N TYR A 229 8.14 -9.72 -34.05
CA TYR A 229 6.82 -9.66 -33.42
C TYR A 229 5.75 -10.50 -34.12
N ALA A 230 6.06 -11.00 -35.32
CA ALA A 230 5.19 -11.86 -36.12
C ALA A 230 5.61 -13.34 -36.12
N GLU A 231 6.75 -13.67 -35.49
CA GLU A 231 7.23 -15.04 -35.43
C GLU A 231 6.28 -15.94 -34.63
N THR A 232 5.86 -17.04 -35.25
CA THR A 232 4.94 -18.00 -34.64
C THR A 232 5.66 -19.25 -34.18
N LEU A 233 5.07 -19.93 -33.19
CA LEU A 233 5.59 -21.20 -32.71
C LEU A 233 5.09 -22.35 -33.61
N PRO A 234 5.96 -23.29 -34.03
CA PRO A 234 5.54 -24.43 -34.86
C PRO A 234 4.45 -25.28 -34.19
N GLU A 235 3.41 -25.66 -34.94
CA GLU A 235 2.26 -26.44 -34.43
C GLU A 235 2.69 -27.73 -33.72
N THR A 236 3.68 -28.43 -34.28
CA THR A 236 4.21 -29.69 -33.74
C THR A 236 4.89 -29.54 -32.37
N PHE A 237 5.31 -28.34 -31.99
CA PHE A 237 6.01 -28.09 -30.74
C PHE A 237 5.07 -28.01 -29.53
N TYR A 238 3.89 -27.39 -29.70
CA TYR A 238 2.93 -27.18 -28.61
C TYR A 238 1.66 -28.03 -28.75
N ASN A 239 1.31 -28.48 -29.96
CA ASN A 239 0.12 -29.26 -30.26
C ASN A 239 0.48 -30.61 -30.93
N PRO A 240 1.17 -31.52 -30.23
CA PRO A 240 1.53 -32.83 -30.78
C PRO A 240 0.31 -33.71 -31.09
N SER A 241 -0.81 -33.46 -30.41
CA SER A 241 -2.09 -34.17 -30.60
C SER A 241 -2.89 -33.71 -31.82
N LYS A 242 -2.40 -32.72 -32.58
CA LYS A 242 -3.02 -32.20 -33.81
C LYS A 242 -4.46 -31.73 -33.62
N LEU A 243 -4.72 -31.08 -32.49
CA LEU A 243 -6.00 -30.43 -32.20
C LEU A 243 -6.29 -29.37 -33.26
N THR A 244 -7.53 -29.31 -33.75
CA THR A 244 -7.94 -28.40 -34.84
C THR A 244 -8.76 -27.21 -34.34
N ASP A 245 -9.48 -27.36 -33.24
CA ASP A 245 -10.23 -26.27 -32.62
C ASP A 245 -9.28 -25.22 -32.04
N ASN A 246 -9.57 -23.93 -32.29
CA ASN A 246 -8.69 -22.84 -31.88
C ASN A 246 -8.59 -22.72 -30.36
N VAL A 247 -9.65 -23.02 -29.60
CA VAL A 247 -9.63 -22.98 -28.13
C VAL A 247 -8.70 -24.05 -27.60
N ASP A 248 -8.79 -25.25 -28.16
CA ASP A 248 -7.93 -26.38 -27.77
C ASP A 248 -6.47 -26.12 -28.16
N ARG A 249 -6.21 -25.56 -29.35
CA ARG A 249 -4.86 -25.13 -29.77
C ARG A 249 -4.28 -24.07 -28.82
N ALA A 250 -5.10 -23.09 -28.42
CA ALA A 250 -4.68 -22.06 -27.47
C ALA A 250 -4.37 -22.62 -26.08
N ALA A 251 -5.21 -23.52 -25.56
CA ALA A 251 -4.97 -24.19 -24.29
C ALA A 251 -3.68 -25.02 -24.32
N ALA A 252 -3.40 -25.73 -25.42
CA ALA A 252 -2.16 -26.47 -25.60
C ALA A 252 -0.92 -25.57 -25.58
N TRP A 253 -0.98 -24.42 -26.24
CA TRP A 253 0.10 -23.45 -26.24
C TRP A 253 0.37 -22.87 -24.83
N ILE A 254 -0.68 -22.44 -24.12
CA ILE A 254 -0.55 -21.90 -22.75
C ILE A 254 0.01 -22.98 -21.81
N LEU A 255 -0.50 -24.21 -21.89
CA LEU A 255 -0.05 -25.32 -21.04
C LEU A 255 1.42 -25.67 -21.31
N LYS A 256 1.82 -25.74 -22.59
CA LYS A 256 3.21 -26.01 -22.98
C LYS A 256 4.19 -24.98 -22.43
N ALA A 257 3.78 -23.72 -22.36
CA ALA A 257 4.59 -22.61 -21.88
C ALA A 257 4.54 -22.42 -20.35
N SER A 258 3.69 -23.17 -19.64
CA SER A 258 3.52 -23.08 -18.19
C SER A 258 4.29 -24.22 -17.51
N THR A 259 5.37 -23.88 -16.78
CA THR A 259 6.26 -24.85 -16.13
C THR A 259 5.86 -25.21 -14.69
N SER A 260 4.90 -24.48 -14.09
CA SER A 260 4.44 -24.70 -12.71
C SER A 260 3.16 -25.53 -12.67
N GLY A 261 3.20 -26.64 -11.93
CA GLY A 261 2.03 -27.47 -11.63
C GLY A 261 0.97 -26.71 -10.83
N GLY A 262 -0.30 -27.07 -11.02
CA GLY A 262 -1.44 -26.50 -10.26
C GLY A 262 -2.60 -26.01 -11.12
N ASN A 263 -2.40 -25.75 -12.42
CA ASN A 263 -3.47 -25.43 -13.37
C ASN A 263 -3.55 -26.47 -14.48
N GLU A 264 -4.72 -27.08 -14.59
CA GLU A 264 -4.96 -28.14 -15.54
C GLU A 264 -5.57 -27.61 -16.85
N TRP A 265 -5.37 -28.36 -17.93
CA TRP A 265 -6.00 -28.16 -19.24
C TRP A 265 -7.49 -27.75 -19.14
N SER A 266 -8.23 -28.39 -18.23
CA SER A 266 -9.64 -28.14 -17.95
C SER A 266 -9.93 -26.70 -17.50
N ASN A 267 -9.07 -26.12 -16.65
CA ASN A 267 -9.23 -24.73 -16.20
C ASN A 267 -8.97 -23.73 -17.34
N PHE A 268 -7.87 -23.91 -18.10
CA PHE A 268 -7.57 -23.03 -19.23
C PHE A 268 -8.68 -23.08 -20.29
N THR A 269 -9.11 -24.28 -20.68
CA THR A 269 -10.18 -24.42 -21.68
C THR A 269 -11.51 -23.84 -21.19
N ALA A 270 -11.88 -24.02 -19.92
CA ALA A 270 -13.08 -23.42 -19.35
C ALA A 270 -13.02 -21.88 -19.39
N LEU A 271 -11.91 -21.29 -18.94
CA LEU A 271 -11.71 -19.84 -18.95
C LEU A 271 -11.68 -19.27 -20.37
N LEU A 272 -11.00 -19.94 -21.31
CA LEU A 272 -10.99 -19.54 -22.72
C LEU A 272 -12.41 -19.55 -23.30
N LYS A 273 -13.16 -20.65 -23.15
CA LYS A 273 -14.54 -20.74 -23.65
C LYS A 273 -15.45 -19.67 -23.06
N GLU A 274 -15.35 -19.42 -21.76
CA GLU A 274 -16.17 -18.42 -21.08
C GLU A 274 -15.82 -16.99 -21.53
N TYR A 275 -14.55 -16.58 -21.43
CA TYR A 275 -14.14 -15.21 -21.69
C TYR A 275 -14.07 -14.83 -23.16
N THR A 276 -14.04 -15.82 -24.07
CA THR A 276 -14.25 -15.54 -25.50
C THR A 276 -15.65 -15.01 -25.78
N HIS A 277 -16.68 -15.43 -25.02
CA HIS A 277 -18.08 -15.13 -25.33
C HIS A 277 -18.79 -14.21 -24.31
N ASN A 278 -18.21 -13.95 -23.14
CA ASN A 278 -18.88 -13.19 -22.08
C ASN A 278 -18.87 -11.66 -22.26
N GLY A 279 -18.18 -11.14 -23.29
CA GLY A 279 -18.12 -9.71 -23.59
C GLY A 279 -17.36 -8.84 -22.57
N LYS A 280 -16.71 -9.42 -21.57
CA LYS A 280 -15.94 -8.65 -20.57
C LYS A 280 -14.75 -7.93 -21.24
N ASP A 281 -14.46 -6.73 -20.79
CA ASP A 281 -13.33 -5.94 -21.30
C ASP A 281 -11.99 -6.51 -20.79
N LEU A 282 -11.13 -6.93 -21.71
CA LEU A 282 -9.82 -7.52 -21.40
C LEU A 282 -8.73 -6.46 -21.14
N ALA A 283 -9.06 -5.18 -21.24
CA ALA A 283 -8.21 -4.08 -20.78
C ALA A 283 -8.70 -3.47 -19.45
N ASP A 284 -9.75 -4.01 -18.83
CA ASP A 284 -10.22 -3.55 -17.52
C ASP A 284 -9.42 -4.22 -16.38
N SER A 285 -8.84 -3.40 -15.50
CA SER A 285 -8.03 -3.87 -14.36
C SER A 285 -8.80 -4.81 -13.42
N GLN A 286 -10.10 -4.60 -13.23
CA GLN A 286 -10.95 -5.43 -12.37
C GLN A 286 -11.25 -6.78 -13.01
N VAL A 287 -11.52 -6.79 -14.33
CA VAL A 287 -11.70 -8.04 -15.09
C VAL A 287 -10.43 -8.88 -15.04
N LEU A 288 -9.26 -8.24 -15.13
CA LEU A 288 -7.97 -8.89 -15.05
C LEU A 288 -7.69 -9.45 -13.65
N LYS A 289 -8.03 -8.72 -12.58
CA LYS A 289 -7.93 -9.20 -11.20
C LYS A 289 -8.84 -10.42 -10.96
N GLU A 290 -10.07 -10.41 -11.47
CA GLU A 290 -11.01 -11.53 -11.40
C GLU A 290 -10.49 -12.76 -12.15
N LEU A 291 -10.07 -12.55 -13.41
CA LEU A 291 -9.57 -13.62 -14.26
C LEU A 291 -8.28 -14.22 -13.69
N HIS A 292 -7.35 -13.40 -13.20
CA HIS A 292 -6.13 -13.87 -12.54
C HIS A 292 -6.43 -14.72 -11.30
N HIS A 293 -7.39 -14.31 -10.47
CA HIS A 293 -7.78 -15.05 -9.27
C HIS A 293 -8.28 -16.47 -9.59
N ARG A 294 -9.03 -16.62 -10.69
CA ARG A 294 -9.51 -17.92 -11.17
C ARG A 294 -8.43 -18.72 -11.90
N LEU A 295 -7.54 -18.02 -12.59
CA LEU A 295 -6.45 -18.61 -13.33
C LEU A 295 -5.41 -19.18 -12.39
N VAL A 296 -5.07 -18.52 -11.29
CA VAL A 296 -4.02 -18.98 -10.37
C VAL A 296 -4.57 -19.00 -8.94
N PRO A 297 -5.34 -20.05 -8.59
CA PRO A 297 -5.92 -20.18 -7.26
C PRO A 297 -4.82 -20.41 -6.20
N ASN A 298 -5.09 -19.99 -4.97
CA ASN A 298 -4.26 -20.27 -3.79
C ASN A 298 -2.84 -19.68 -3.81
N ILE A 299 -2.60 -18.55 -4.48
CA ILE A 299 -1.36 -17.80 -4.28
C ILE A 299 -1.37 -17.21 -2.87
N GLU A 300 -0.47 -17.67 -1.99
CA GLU A 300 -0.02 -16.84 -0.87
C GLU A 300 0.58 -15.58 -1.48
N ARG A 301 -0.12 -14.45 -1.31
CA ARG A 301 0.23 -13.17 -1.93
C ARG A 301 1.42 -12.55 -1.20
N ASP A 302 2.58 -13.16 -1.38
CA ASP A 302 3.80 -12.59 -0.85
C ASP A 302 4.13 -11.30 -1.58
N TYR A 303 4.33 -10.26 -0.78
CA TYR A 303 4.79 -8.97 -1.26
C TYR A 303 6.19 -9.14 -1.85
N ARG A 304 6.33 -8.91 -3.16
CA ARG A 304 7.63 -8.72 -3.80
C ARG A 304 8.01 -7.25 -3.71
N GLY A 305 9.06 -6.94 -2.96
CA GLY A 305 9.64 -5.60 -2.85
C GLY A 305 10.51 -5.20 -4.04
N PRO A 306 11.01 -3.94 -4.06
CA PRO A 306 11.93 -3.48 -5.09
C PRO A 306 13.18 -4.35 -5.20
N ALA A 307 13.64 -4.60 -6.43
CA ALA A 307 14.80 -5.44 -6.69
C ALA A 307 16.12 -4.70 -6.39
N ILE A 308 16.58 -4.78 -5.15
CA ILE A 308 17.83 -4.11 -4.69
C ILE A 308 19.10 -4.94 -4.93
N SER A 309 18.98 -6.21 -5.32
CA SER A 309 20.11 -7.13 -5.52
C SER A 309 20.48 -7.33 -7.01
N GLY A 310 20.28 -6.30 -7.83
CA GLY A 310 20.65 -6.31 -9.26
C GLY A 310 19.57 -6.76 -10.24
N GLY A 311 18.37 -7.07 -9.76
CA GLY A 311 17.22 -7.37 -10.63
C GLY A 311 16.58 -6.11 -11.22
N SER A 312 15.89 -6.26 -12.35
CA SER A 312 15.16 -5.20 -13.06
C SER A 312 13.65 -5.25 -12.84
N LEU A 313 13.15 -6.26 -12.11
CA LEU A 313 11.72 -6.44 -11.88
C LEU A 313 11.17 -5.36 -10.93
N PRO A 314 10.03 -4.73 -11.29
CA PRO A 314 9.31 -3.88 -10.36
C PRO A 314 8.79 -4.65 -9.14
N SER A 315 8.58 -3.91 -8.04
CA SER A 315 7.80 -4.42 -6.92
C SER A 315 6.39 -4.82 -7.37
N SER A 316 5.77 -5.74 -6.64
CA SER A 316 4.40 -6.18 -6.91
C SER A 316 3.38 -5.03 -6.87
N ILE A 317 3.59 -4.04 -6.00
CA ILE A 317 2.70 -2.87 -5.88
C ILE A 317 2.92 -1.90 -7.04
N GLY A 318 4.19 -1.55 -7.32
CA GLY A 318 4.52 -0.64 -8.41
C GLY A 318 4.12 -1.20 -9.77
N GLY A 319 4.43 -2.48 -10.03
CA GLY A 319 4.05 -3.18 -11.25
C GLY A 319 2.53 -3.20 -11.47
N ALA A 320 1.74 -3.48 -10.43
CA ALA A 320 0.28 -3.51 -10.52
C ALA A 320 -0.30 -2.14 -10.86
N ALA A 321 0.20 -1.09 -10.22
CA ALA A 321 -0.26 0.28 -10.45
C ALA A 321 0.12 0.78 -11.86
N MET A 322 1.33 0.47 -12.34
CA MET A 322 1.74 0.82 -13.71
C MET A 322 0.92 0.07 -14.76
N LEU A 323 0.63 -1.22 -14.53
CA LEU A 323 -0.25 -1.99 -15.41
C LEU A 323 -1.64 -1.35 -15.48
N GLU A 324 -2.27 -1.05 -14.34
CA GLU A 324 -3.60 -0.46 -14.28
C GLU A 324 -3.69 0.85 -15.08
N ARG A 325 -2.70 1.74 -14.93
CA ARG A 325 -2.64 3.00 -15.70
C ARG A 325 -2.37 2.77 -17.18
N HIS A 326 -1.50 1.83 -17.53
CA HIS A 326 -1.15 1.59 -18.94
C HIS A 326 -2.32 1.00 -19.73
N LEU A 327 -3.11 0.12 -19.11
CA LEU A 327 -4.30 -0.47 -19.72
C LEU A 327 -5.32 0.58 -20.18
N GLU A 328 -5.47 1.67 -19.42
CA GLU A 328 -6.34 2.80 -19.79
C GLU A 328 -5.89 3.52 -21.08
N THR A 329 -4.65 3.33 -21.50
CA THR A 329 -4.08 3.97 -22.69
C THR A 329 -4.14 3.12 -23.96
N LEU A 330 -4.57 1.86 -23.84
CA LEU A 330 -4.60 0.93 -24.98
C LEU A 330 -5.83 1.17 -25.86
N ASP A 331 -5.63 1.11 -27.17
CA ASP A 331 -6.73 1.10 -28.14
C ASP A 331 -7.31 -0.32 -28.22
N LYS A 332 -8.54 -0.47 -27.72
CA LYS A 332 -9.23 -1.78 -27.64
C LYS A 332 -9.60 -2.32 -29.02
N GLU A 333 -9.67 -1.45 -30.03
CA GLU A 333 -9.98 -1.82 -31.41
C GLU A 333 -8.71 -2.12 -32.22
N ASP A 334 -7.51 -1.92 -31.66
CA ASP A 334 -6.26 -2.26 -32.32
C ASP A 334 -6.21 -3.78 -32.61
N PRO A 335 -6.03 -4.21 -33.88
CA PRO A 335 -5.90 -5.62 -34.23
C PRO A 335 -4.77 -6.36 -33.52
N GLN A 336 -3.79 -5.64 -32.95
CA GLN A 336 -2.66 -6.15 -32.18
C GLN A 336 -2.84 -6.04 -30.66
N ILE A 337 -4.02 -5.65 -30.15
CA ILE A 337 -4.31 -5.47 -28.71
C ILE A 337 -3.91 -6.69 -27.87
N GLY A 338 -4.07 -7.91 -28.40
CA GLY A 338 -3.63 -9.13 -27.73
C GLY A 338 -2.15 -9.15 -27.37
N LYS A 339 -1.29 -8.70 -28.28
CA LYS A 339 0.16 -8.63 -28.05
C LYS A 339 0.51 -7.52 -27.07
N GLN A 340 -0.21 -6.39 -27.11
CA GLN A 340 -0.03 -5.29 -26.17
C GLN A 340 -0.46 -5.70 -24.74
N LEU A 341 -1.58 -6.40 -24.58
CA LEU A 341 -2.02 -6.95 -23.29
C LEU A 341 -1.02 -7.97 -22.74
N PHE A 342 -0.51 -8.88 -23.58
CA PHE A 342 0.55 -9.80 -23.20
C PHE A 342 1.80 -9.05 -22.72
N ALA A 343 2.26 -8.09 -23.52
CA ALA A 343 3.45 -7.29 -23.24
C ALA A 343 3.33 -6.54 -21.91
N ALA A 344 2.20 -5.87 -21.69
CA ALA A 344 1.95 -5.07 -20.49
C ALA A 344 1.87 -5.94 -19.23
N VAL A 345 1.10 -7.02 -19.23
CA VAL A 345 0.93 -7.88 -18.04
C VAL A 345 2.25 -8.53 -17.63
N VAL A 346 3.01 -9.05 -18.59
CA VAL A 346 4.29 -9.70 -18.30
C VAL A 346 5.35 -8.67 -17.96
N GLY A 347 5.45 -7.59 -18.73
CA GLY A 347 6.49 -6.57 -18.64
C GLY A 347 6.42 -5.68 -17.41
N PHE A 348 5.22 -5.28 -16.98
CA PHE A 348 5.06 -4.57 -15.70
C PHE A 348 5.07 -5.51 -14.49
N HIS A 349 4.88 -6.81 -14.71
CA HIS A 349 4.85 -7.79 -13.64
C HIS A 349 3.76 -7.47 -12.59
N GLY A 350 2.57 -7.12 -13.08
CA GLY A 350 1.46 -6.57 -12.31
C GLY A 350 0.79 -7.53 -11.32
N PHE A 351 1.12 -8.81 -11.37
CA PHE A 351 0.72 -9.81 -10.39
C PHE A 351 1.93 -10.37 -9.64
N THR A 352 1.72 -10.87 -8.42
CA THR A 352 2.77 -11.47 -7.59
C THR A 352 3.34 -12.74 -8.22
N ASP A 353 2.46 -13.56 -8.82
CA ASP A 353 2.79 -14.74 -9.62
C ASP A 353 1.82 -14.86 -10.80
N GLY A 354 2.15 -15.67 -11.80
CA GLY A 354 1.26 -16.02 -12.89
C GLY A 354 1.20 -15.02 -14.03
N ASN A 355 2.07 -14.01 -14.06
CA ASN A 355 2.12 -12.99 -15.12
C ASN A 355 2.20 -13.61 -16.52
N GLY A 356 3.06 -14.62 -16.72
CA GLY A 356 3.18 -15.32 -18.01
C GLY A 356 1.92 -16.11 -18.40
N ARG A 357 1.26 -16.76 -17.43
CA ARG A 357 -0.01 -17.47 -17.66
C ARG A 357 -1.11 -16.49 -18.04
N MET A 358 -1.21 -15.39 -17.30
CA MET A 358 -2.20 -14.34 -17.52
C MET A 358 -2.00 -13.63 -18.86
N GLY A 359 -0.77 -13.24 -19.20
CA GLY A 359 -0.46 -12.60 -20.48
C GLY A 359 -0.81 -13.50 -21.67
N ARG A 360 -0.43 -14.78 -21.63
CA ARG A 360 -0.77 -15.73 -22.71
C ARG A 360 -2.28 -15.99 -22.81
N LEU A 361 -2.97 -16.06 -21.67
CA LEU A 361 -4.42 -16.19 -21.65
C LEU A 361 -5.10 -15.00 -22.30
N LEU A 362 -4.70 -13.77 -21.97
CA LEU A 362 -5.24 -12.56 -22.59
C LEU A 362 -4.97 -12.51 -24.10
N TYR A 363 -3.75 -12.84 -24.52
CA TYR A 363 -3.41 -12.96 -25.94
C TYR A 363 -4.35 -13.95 -26.66
N ALA A 364 -4.47 -15.16 -26.12
CA ALA A 364 -5.34 -16.19 -26.68
C ALA A 364 -6.79 -15.74 -26.74
N LEU A 365 -7.33 -15.12 -25.68
CA LEU A 365 -8.70 -14.63 -25.65
C LEU A 365 -8.99 -13.60 -26.75
N THR A 366 -8.07 -12.65 -26.98
CA THR A 366 -8.22 -11.66 -28.05
C THR A 366 -8.20 -12.30 -29.44
N GLU A 367 -7.32 -13.26 -29.68
CA GLU A 367 -7.28 -14.00 -30.95
C GLU A 367 -8.56 -14.82 -31.17
N LEU A 368 -9.04 -15.51 -30.12
CA LEU A 368 -10.25 -16.32 -30.18
C LEU A 368 -11.52 -15.48 -30.42
N ARG A 369 -11.60 -14.27 -29.86
CA ARG A 369 -12.68 -13.31 -30.16
C ARG A 369 -12.70 -12.90 -31.64
N ALA A 370 -11.55 -12.96 -32.30
CA ALA A 370 -11.41 -12.76 -33.75
C ALA A 370 -11.50 -14.08 -34.56
N ASN A 371 -11.98 -15.16 -33.95
CA ASN A 371 -12.12 -16.50 -34.54
C ASN A 371 -10.84 -17.04 -35.19
N ARG A 372 -9.69 -16.76 -34.59
CA ARG A 372 -8.38 -17.22 -35.03
C ARG A 372 -7.50 -17.61 -33.84
N PHE A 373 -6.38 -18.26 -34.12
CA PHE A 373 -5.33 -18.44 -33.12
C PHE A 373 -3.97 -18.68 -33.79
N SER A 374 -3.01 -17.80 -33.47
CA SER A 374 -1.62 -17.86 -33.92
C SER A 374 -0.68 -17.85 -32.70
N PRO A 375 0.02 -18.94 -32.38
CA PRO A 375 0.83 -19.04 -31.17
C PRO A 375 2.09 -18.16 -31.27
N LEU A 376 2.36 -17.31 -30.28
CA LEU A 376 3.58 -16.51 -30.25
C LEU A 376 4.80 -17.40 -30.05
N SER A 377 5.88 -17.10 -30.78
CA SER A 377 7.19 -17.72 -30.52
C SER A 377 7.80 -17.20 -29.20
N VAL A 378 8.73 -17.96 -28.61
CA VAL A 378 9.48 -17.53 -27.41
C VAL A 378 10.23 -16.22 -27.65
N LYS A 379 10.77 -16.02 -28.87
CA LYS A 379 11.47 -14.78 -29.23
C LYS A 379 10.51 -13.60 -29.29
N THR A 380 9.32 -13.80 -29.82
CA THR A 380 8.24 -12.81 -29.86
C THR A 380 7.79 -12.43 -28.46
N GLU A 381 7.55 -13.42 -27.59
CA GLU A 381 7.21 -13.17 -26.19
C GLU A 381 8.27 -12.29 -25.51
N ASN A 382 9.54 -12.68 -25.60
CA ASN A 382 10.66 -11.92 -25.02
C ASN A 382 10.75 -10.48 -25.56
N ALA A 383 10.58 -10.30 -26.88
CA ALA A 383 10.61 -8.99 -27.51
C ALA A 383 9.42 -8.10 -27.10
N LEU A 384 8.25 -8.70 -26.84
CA LEU A 384 7.06 -8.00 -26.38
C LEU A 384 7.23 -7.53 -24.93
N HIS A 385 7.53 -8.42 -24.00
CA HIS A 385 7.54 -8.06 -22.58
C HIS A 385 8.83 -7.38 -22.10
N GLY A 386 9.95 -7.54 -22.82
CA GLY A 386 11.19 -6.79 -22.55
C GLY A 386 11.90 -7.14 -21.24
N ILE A 387 11.67 -8.35 -20.70
CA ILE A 387 12.32 -8.84 -19.48
C ILE A 387 13.48 -9.73 -19.90
N HIS A 388 14.67 -9.45 -19.38
CA HIS A 388 15.93 -10.13 -19.69
C HIS A 388 16.69 -10.50 -18.43
#